data_AF-A0A7J6R5R5-F1
#
_entry.id   AF-A0A7J6R5R5-F1
#
_cell.length_a   1.000
_cell.length_b   1.000
_cell.length_c   1.000
_cell.angle_alpha   90.00
_cell.angle_beta   90.00
_cell.angle_gamma   90.00
#
_symmetry.space_group_name_H-M   'P 1'
#
loop_
_entity.id
_entity.type
_entity.pdbx_description
1 polymer ?
#
loop_
_entity_poly.entity_id
_entity_poly.type
_entity_poly.pdbx_seq_one_letter_code
_entity_poly.pdbx_strand_id
1 'polypeptide(L)'
;SVPEDMHLIGDAEALYSAEEFSRIAKKHDIAVKALCGKLIVPNWPKFTQRLNECFFACCEDHPDQEILTVGVCTTDSQQYARDESALPDSPSAASCASEYSPARTPKECLKSFPTGGIIRPVLYCTAVEMLGLDEVHKWMGREPSGEKQTYLGLDHLNRPHNPFVMMGTINLCALLSRELDKN
;
A
#
# COMPACT_ATOMS: atom_id res chain seq x y z
N SER A 1 22.33 -4.63 -26.14
CA SER A 1 23.38 -3.70 -26.61
C SER A 1 23.05 -2.33 -26.07
N VAL A 2 24.01 -1.68 -25.39
CA VAL A 2 23.84 -0.29 -24.92
C VAL A 2 23.84 0.61 -26.16
N PRO A 3 22.93 1.59 -26.30
CA PRO A 3 22.91 2.50 -27.45
C PRO A 3 24.26 3.21 -27.60
N GLU A 4 24.77 3.29 -28.84
CA GLU A 4 26.11 3.82 -29.17
C GLU A 4 26.28 5.33 -28.90
N ASP A 5 25.19 5.99 -28.54
CA ASP A 5 25.07 7.44 -28.40
C ASP A 5 25.01 7.90 -26.92
N MET A 6 25.10 6.99 -25.95
CA MET A 6 25.23 7.35 -24.53
C MET A 6 26.71 7.60 -24.16
N HIS A 7 27.28 8.63 -24.76
CA HIS A 7 28.55 9.20 -24.33
C HIS A 7 28.36 9.90 -22.99
N LEU A 8 28.59 9.18 -21.88
CA LEU A 8 28.83 9.76 -20.56
C LEU A 8 30.22 10.43 -20.55
N ILE A 9 30.40 11.46 -21.39
CA ILE A 9 31.61 12.28 -21.41
C ILE A 9 31.28 13.57 -20.66
N GLY A 10 31.41 13.49 -19.36
CA GLY A 10 31.44 14.63 -18.47
C GLY A 10 32.10 14.16 -17.19
N ASP A 11 33.30 14.65 -16.90
CA ASP A 11 33.82 14.64 -15.54
C ASP A 11 32.86 15.50 -14.71
N ALA A 12 31.78 14.89 -14.22
CA ALA A 12 30.95 15.50 -13.22
C ALA A 12 31.81 15.58 -11.97
N GLU A 13 32.47 16.73 -11.76
CA GLU A 13 33.11 17.03 -10.49
C GLU A 13 32.10 16.72 -9.39
N ALA A 14 32.45 15.75 -8.54
CA ALA A 14 31.56 15.33 -7.48
C ALA A 14 31.28 16.56 -6.60
N LEU A 15 30.02 16.99 -6.56
CA LEU A 15 29.55 18.12 -5.76
C LEU A 15 29.90 18.01 -4.26
N TYR A 16 30.25 16.80 -3.80
CA TYR A 16 30.66 16.50 -2.44
C TYR A 16 31.84 15.54 -2.45
N SER A 17 32.77 15.73 -1.52
CA SER A 17 33.75 14.70 -1.17
C SER A 17 33.06 13.49 -0.51
N ALA A 18 33.70 12.32 -0.55
CA ALA A 18 33.20 11.12 0.13
C ALA A 18 32.97 11.32 1.64
N GLU A 19 33.81 12.13 2.28
CA GLU A 19 33.70 12.47 3.70
C GLU A 19 32.50 13.38 3.97
N GLU A 20 32.28 14.40 3.15
CA GLU A 20 31.10 15.27 3.23
C GLU A 20 29.80 14.49 3.00
N PHE A 21 29.78 13.63 1.98
CA PHE A 21 28.62 12.77 1.71
C PHE A 21 28.34 11.82 2.88
N SER A 22 29.37 11.15 3.42
CA SER A 22 29.21 10.27 4.59
C SER A 22 28.67 11.02 5.81
N ARG A 23 29.19 12.23 6.07
CA ARG A 23 28.75 13.09 7.18
C ARG A 23 27.29 13.52 7.02
N ILE A 24 26.84 13.84 5.80
CA ILE A 24 25.45 14.22 5.52
C ILE A 24 24.54 13.00 5.62
N ALA A 25 24.89 11.88 4.97
CA ALA A 25 24.08 10.65 4.97
C ALA A 25 23.85 10.12 6.39
N LYS A 26 24.87 10.15 7.26
CA LYS A 26 24.76 9.71 8.66
C LYS A 26 23.77 10.53 9.51
N LYS A 27 23.36 11.73 9.07
CA LYS A 27 22.29 12.49 9.73
C LYS A 27 20.90 11.95 9.45
N HIS A 28 20.76 11.07 8.44
CA HIS A 28 19.49 10.52 8.00
C HIS A 28 19.56 8.99 8.03
N ASP A 29 18.94 8.37 9.05
CA ASP A 29 18.91 6.91 9.22
C ASP A 29 18.42 6.19 7.96
N ILE A 30 17.45 6.76 7.25
CA ILE A 30 16.94 6.20 6.01
C ILE A 30 17.97 6.17 4.88
N ALA A 31 18.81 7.21 4.77
CA ALA A 31 19.86 7.26 3.76
C ALA A 31 20.92 6.19 4.04
N VAL A 32 21.28 5.98 5.31
CA VAL A 32 22.18 4.90 5.72
C VAL A 32 21.57 3.54 5.40
N LYS A 33 20.29 3.32 5.70
CA LYS A 33 19.60 2.07 5.38
C LYS A 33 19.59 1.79 3.88
N ALA A 34 19.25 2.79 3.06
CA ALA A 34 19.25 2.68 1.60
C ALA A 34 20.63 2.32 1.04
N LEU A 35 21.66 3.08 1.42
CA LEU A 35 23.02 2.89 0.92
C LEU A 35 23.67 1.58 1.38
N CYS A 36 23.22 1.03 2.51
CA CYS A 36 23.71 -0.25 3.04
C CYS A 36 22.86 -1.46 2.65
N GLY A 37 21.82 -1.30 1.80
CA GLY A 37 20.92 -2.40 1.44
C GLY A 37 20.11 -2.94 2.62
N LYS A 38 19.82 -2.10 3.62
CA LYS A 38 19.08 -2.43 4.85
C LYS A 38 17.64 -1.89 4.83
N LEU A 39 17.12 -1.55 3.65
CA LEU A 39 15.69 -1.29 3.48
C LEU A 39 14.90 -2.59 3.66
N ILE A 40 13.61 -2.48 3.96
CA ILE A 40 12.68 -3.60 4.16
C ILE A 40 12.71 -4.55 2.98
N VAL A 41 12.81 -4.03 1.75
CA VAL A 41 13.06 -4.80 0.54
C VAL A 41 14.44 -4.44 -0.01
N PRO A 42 15.49 -5.23 0.31
CA PRO A 42 16.86 -4.93 -0.10
C PRO A 42 17.06 -4.91 -1.62
N ASN A 43 16.46 -5.85 -2.34
CA ASN A 43 16.52 -5.92 -3.81
C ASN A 43 15.22 -5.42 -4.43
N TRP A 44 15.04 -4.09 -4.37
CA TRP A 44 13.87 -3.42 -4.92
C TRP A 44 13.63 -3.72 -6.41
N PRO A 45 14.65 -3.67 -7.31
CA PRO A 45 14.43 -3.93 -8.73
C PRO A 45 13.83 -5.32 -9.01
N LYS A 46 14.37 -6.37 -8.38
CA LYS A 46 13.87 -7.74 -8.53
C LYS A 46 12.45 -7.90 -7.98
N PHE A 47 12.16 -7.24 -6.85
CA PHE A 47 10.82 -7.25 -6.26
C PHE A 47 9.79 -6.59 -7.17
N THR A 48 10.09 -5.40 -7.71
CA THR A 48 9.19 -4.68 -8.63
C THR A 48 9.04 -5.39 -9.97
N GLN A 49 10.08 -6.06 -10.46
CA GLN A 49 9.99 -6.92 -11.64
C GLN A 49 8.94 -8.02 -11.43
N ARG A 50 9.01 -8.72 -10.30
CA ARG A 50 8.04 -9.77 -9.98
C ARG A 50 6.61 -9.23 -9.81
N LEU A 51 6.46 -8.03 -9.25
CA LEU A 51 5.15 -7.36 -9.18
C LEU A 51 4.59 -7.02 -10.56
N ASN A 52 5.42 -6.58 -11.51
CA ASN A 52 4.98 -6.34 -12.89
C ASN A 52 4.50 -7.65 -13.53
N GLU A 53 5.25 -8.75 -13.38
CA GLU A 53 4.85 -10.06 -13.90
C GLU A 53 3.49 -10.51 -13.35
N CYS A 54 3.27 -10.37 -12.04
CA CYS A 54 1.98 -10.69 -11.42
C CYS A 54 0.86 -9.77 -11.93
N PHE A 55 1.14 -8.47 -12.08
CA PHE A 55 0.16 -7.51 -12.59
C PHE A 55 -0.29 -7.86 -14.01
N PHE A 56 0.65 -8.15 -14.91
CA PHE A 56 0.34 -8.53 -16.28
C PHE A 56 -0.42 -9.85 -16.36
N ALA A 57 -0.04 -10.85 -15.56
CA ALA A 57 -0.81 -12.10 -15.48
C ALA A 57 -2.27 -11.85 -15.02
N CYS A 58 -2.48 -10.97 -14.03
CA CYS A 58 -3.83 -10.60 -13.60
C CYS A 58 -4.62 -9.84 -14.70
N CYS A 59 -3.97 -9.00 -15.50
CA CYS A 59 -4.61 -8.36 -16.65
C CYS A 59 -5.06 -9.40 -17.69
N GLU A 60 -4.21 -10.38 -17.99
CA GLU A 60 -4.51 -11.46 -18.94
C GLU A 60 -5.66 -12.35 -18.48
N ASP A 61 -5.72 -12.69 -17.18
CA ASP A 61 -6.78 -13.51 -16.59
C ASP A 61 -8.14 -12.78 -16.49
N HIS A 62 -8.12 -11.45 -16.53
CA HIS A 62 -9.31 -10.60 -16.33
C HIS A 62 -9.44 -9.53 -17.42
N PRO A 63 -9.61 -9.92 -18.71
CA PRO A 63 -9.60 -8.99 -19.84
C PRO A 63 -10.75 -7.97 -19.82
N ASP A 64 -11.87 -8.32 -19.18
CA ASP A 64 -13.06 -7.46 -19.09
C ASP A 64 -13.01 -6.47 -17.91
N GLN A 65 -11.96 -6.52 -17.08
CA GLN A 65 -11.83 -5.67 -15.91
C GLN A 65 -11.38 -4.26 -16.32
N GLU A 66 -12.29 -3.28 -16.23
CA GLU A 66 -12.02 -1.89 -16.65
C GLU A 66 -10.96 -1.18 -15.81
N ILE A 67 -10.78 -1.58 -14.54
CA ILE A 67 -9.85 -0.93 -13.61
C ILE A 67 -9.08 -2.00 -12.85
N LEU A 68 -7.77 -2.07 -13.10
CA LEU A 68 -6.83 -2.86 -12.33
C LEU A 68 -5.65 -1.99 -11.94
N THR A 69 -5.36 -1.93 -10.64
CA THR A 69 -4.26 -1.14 -10.12
C THR A 69 -3.57 -1.90 -9.00
N VAL A 70 -2.24 -1.87 -8.99
CA VAL A 70 -1.41 -2.38 -7.90
C VAL A 70 -0.59 -1.23 -7.34
N GLY A 71 -0.51 -1.14 -6.01
CA GLY A 71 0.29 -0.16 -5.30
C GLY A 71 0.96 -0.81 -4.09
N VAL A 72 2.25 -0.54 -3.91
CA VAL A 72 3.04 -0.98 -2.77
C VAL A 72 3.79 0.21 -2.21
N CYS A 73 3.73 0.35 -0.89
CA CYS A 73 4.50 1.33 -0.13
C CYS A 73 5.04 0.65 1.13
N THR A 74 6.34 0.75 1.37
CA THR A 74 6.98 0.28 2.60
C THR A 74 7.08 1.44 3.61
N THR A 75 7.17 1.12 4.90
CA THR A 75 7.30 2.13 5.96
C THR A 75 8.62 2.90 5.90
N ASP A 76 9.61 2.39 5.15
CA ASP A 76 10.88 3.04 4.86
C ASP A 76 10.91 3.66 3.45
N SER A 77 9.74 4.05 2.93
CA SER A 77 9.56 4.91 1.75
C SER A 77 9.86 4.29 0.38
N GLN A 78 9.99 2.98 0.26
CA GLN A 78 10.01 2.33 -1.06
C GLN A 78 8.59 2.30 -1.63
N GLN A 79 8.42 2.76 -2.87
CA GLN A 79 7.12 2.94 -3.49
C GLN A 79 7.09 2.43 -4.92
N TYR A 80 5.99 1.77 -5.27
CA TYR A 80 5.74 1.23 -6.60
C TYR A 80 4.25 1.24 -6.87
N ALA A 81 3.84 1.62 -8.06
CA ALA A 81 2.48 1.44 -8.53
C ALA A 81 2.41 1.19 -10.04
N ARG A 82 1.36 0.47 -10.44
CA ARG A 82 0.97 0.22 -11.83
C ARG A 82 -0.54 0.24 -11.95
N ASP A 83 -1.00 0.66 -13.11
CA ASP A 83 -2.39 0.62 -13.55
C ASP A 83 -2.43 0.12 -15.00
N GLU A 84 -3.63 0.02 -15.58
CA GLU A 84 -3.87 -0.45 -16.93
C GLU A 84 -3.12 0.37 -18.02
N SER A 85 -2.72 1.62 -17.74
CA SER A 85 -1.95 2.43 -18.69
C SER A 85 -0.48 1.99 -18.83
N ALA A 86 -0.06 0.97 -18.09
CA ALA A 86 1.22 0.30 -18.29
C ALA A 86 1.15 -0.85 -19.32
N LEU A 87 -0.05 -1.23 -19.79
CA LEU A 87 -0.20 -2.30 -20.78
C LEU A 87 0.38 -1.89 -22.15
N PRO A 88 1.00 -2.81 -22.92
CA PRO A 88 1.66 -2.49 -24.20
C PRO A 88 0.76 -1.79 -25.22
N ASP A 89 -0.53 -2.13 -25.25
CA ASP A 89 -1.50 -1.57 -26.20
C ASP A 89 -2.08 -0.23 -25.74
N SER A 90 -1.73 0.21 -24.53
CA SER A 90 -2.18 1.51 -24.03
C SER A 90 -1.39 2.65 -24.67
N PRO A 91 -2.02 3.81 -24.93
CA PRO A 91 -1.33 4.98 -25.50
C PRO A 91 -0.21 5.54 -24.59
N SER A 92 -0.17 5.11 -23.32
CA SER A 92 0.85 5.51 -22.33
C SER A 92 1.98 4.48 -22.16
N ALA A 93 1.92 3.33 -22.86
CA ALA A 93 2.93 2.28 -22.77
C ALA A 93 4.33 2.75 -23.17
N ALA A 94 4.41 3.63 -24.18
CA ALA A 94 5.67 4.14 -24.72
C ALA A 94 6.49 4.94 -23.70
N SER A 95 5.86 5.54 -22.67
CA SER A 95 6.57 6.22 -21.58
C SER A 95 6.97 5.28 -20.43
N CYS A 96 6.35 4.09 -20.36
CA CYS A 96 6.59 3.07 -19.33
C CYS A 96 7.57 1.96 -19.78
N ALA A 97 7.97 1.91 -21.05
CA ALA A 97 8.64 0.78 -21.69
C ALA A 97 10.15 0.62 -21.40
N SER A 98 10.81 1.56 -20.72
CA SER A 98 12.20 1.33 -20.34
C SER A 98 12.26 0.47 -19.07
N GLU A 99 13.19 -0.48 -19.02
CA GLU A 99 13.52 -1.27 -17.80
C GLU A 99 13.89 -0.37 -16.59
N TYR A 100 14.12 0.91 -16.85
CA TYR A 100 14.44 1.98 -15.91
C TYR A 100 13.36 3.08 -15.83
N SER A 101 12.16 2.84 -16.37
CA SER A 101 11.08 3.82 -16.29
C SER A 101 10.79 4.03 -14.80
N PRO A 102 10.84 5.27 -14.30
CA PRO A 102 10.72 5.54 -12.88
C PRO A 102 9.47 4.84 -12.36
N ALA A 103 9.63 4.04 -11.30
CA ALA A 103 8.51 3.39 -10.65
C ALA A 103 7.46 4.48 -10.37
N ARG A 104 6.31 4.40 -11.04
CA ARG A 104 5.24 5.37 -10.82
C ARG A 104 4.85 5.30 -9.36
N THR A 105 4.70 6.45 -8.75
CA THR A 105 4.31 6.52 -7.35
C THR A 105 2.84 6.14 -7.22
N PRO A 106 2.42 5.62 -6.05
CA PRO A 106 1.01 5.44 -5.74
C PRO A 106 0.15 6.68 -6.03
N LYS A 107 0.70 7.89 -5.85
CA LYS A 107 -0.01 9.15 -6.16
C LYS A 107 -0.32 9.32 -7.65
N GLU A 108 0.52 8.80 -8.53
CA GLU A 108 0.38 8.95 -9.98
C GLU A 108 -0.53 7.87 -10.59
N CYS A 109 -0.62 6.69 -9.98
CA CYS A 109 -1.39 5.56 -10.49
C CYS A 109 -2.72 5.32 -9.76
N LEU A 110 -2.82 5.65 -8.48
CA LEU A 110 -4.01 5.31 -7.69
C LEU A 110 -5.13 6.31 -7.97
N LYS A 111 -6.13 5.86 -8.74
CA LYS A 111 -7.42 6.55 -8.84
C LYS A 111 -8.14 6.50 -7.49
N SER A 112 -8.91 7.54 -7.17
CA SER A 112 -9.76 7.55 -5.99
C SER A 112 -10.91 6.54 -6.16
N PHE A 113 -11.17 5.73 -5.13
CA PHE A 113 -12.26 4.77 -5.11
C PHE A 113 -12.90 4.68 -3.72
N PRO A 114 -14.18 4.27 -3.60
CA PRO A 114 -14.81 4.06 -2.31
C PRO A 114 -14.10 2.93 -1.54
N THR A 115 -13.66 3.21 -0.31
CA THR A 115 -12.95 2.22 0.52
C THR A 115 -13.77 0.97 0.81
N GLY A 116 -15.10 1.08 0.82
CA GLY A 116 -15.99 -0.06 1.04
C GLY A 116 -15.65 -0.82 2.33
N GLY A 117 -15.51 -2.15 2.25
CA GLY A 117 -15.14 -2.99 3.40
C GLY A 117 -13.71 -2.78 3.91
N ILE A 118 -12.83 -2.13 3.15
CA ILE A 118 -11.41 -1.92 3.51
C ILE A 118 -11.28 -0.94 4.69
N ILE A 119 -12.32 -0.14 4.97
CA ILE A 119 -12.30 0.79 6.10
C ILE A 119 -12.38 0.10 7.47
N ARG A 120 -12.86 -1.15 7.53
CA ARG A 120 -13.19 -1.83 8.80
C ARG A 120 -11.99 -2.02 9.73
N PRO A 121 -10.80 -2.44 9.26
CA PRO A 121 -9.60 -2.48 10.11
C PRO A 121 -9.22 -1.12 10.67
N VAL A 122 -9.35 -0.06 9.88
CA VAL A 122 -9.06 1.31 10.35
C VAL A 122 -10.01 1.69 11.47
N LEU A 123 -11.32 1.49 11.29
CA LEU A 123 -12.32 1.76 12.33
C LEU A 123 -12.07 0.95 13.61
N TYR A 124 -11.71 -0.32 13.47
CA TYR A 124 -11.44 -1.19 14.60
C TYR A 124 -10.19 -0.73 15.37
N CYS A 125 -9.09 -0.45 14.68
CA CYS A 125 -7.87 0.08 15.31
C CYS A 125 -8.14 1.41 16.02
N THR A 126 -8.89 2.33 15.39
CA THR A 126 -9.27 3.60 16.02
C THR A 126 -10.11 3.38 17.28
N ALA A 127 -11.09 2.48 17.24
CA ALA A 127 -11.92 2.17 18.40
C ALA A 127 -11.11 1.54 19.54
N VAL A 128 -10.20 0.62 19.23
CA VAL A 128 -9.32 -0.02 20.22
C VAL A 128 -8.36 0.99 20.83
N GLU A 129 -7.80 1.91 20.05
CA GLU A 129 -6.92 2.98 20.54
C GLU A 129 -7.65 3.92 21.50
N MET A 130 -8.88 4.32 21.16
CA MET A 130 -9.66 5.28 21.96
C MET A 130 -10.30 4.66 23.21
N LEU A 131 -10.82 3.43 23.11
CA LEU A 131 -11.67 2.81 24.14
C LEU A 131 -10.98 1.67 24.89
N GLY A 132 -9.90 1.13 24.34
CA GLY A 132 -9.28 -0.10 24.80
C GLY A 132 -9.95 -1.36 24.24
N LEU A 133 -9.15 -2.43 24.13
CA LEU A 133 -9.57 -3.70 23.55
C LEU A 133 -10.76 -4.34 24.28
N ASP A 134 -10.76 -4.28 25.61
CA ASP A 134 -11.79 -4.89 26.44
C ASP A 134 -13.14 -4.18 26.30
N GLU A 135 -13.14 -2.85 26.19
CA GLU A 135 -14.38 -2.09 26.00
C GLU A 135 -15.00 -2.40 24.65
N VAL A 136 -14.22 -2.41 23.56
CA VAL A 136 -14.73 -2.75 22.22
C VAL A 136 -15.36 -4.15 22.21
N HIS A 137 -14.69 -5.13 22.81
CA HIS A 137 -15.14 -6.53 22.81
C HIS A 137 -16.19 -6.89 23.87
N LYS A 138 -16.64 -5.93 24.69
CA LYS A 138 -17.93 -6.08 25.38
C LYS A 138 -19.09 -6.10 24.38
N TRP A 139 -18.98 -5.36 23.28
CA TRP A 139 -20.07 -5.10 22.34
C TRP A 139 -20.03 -5.95 21.06
N MET A 140 -18.94 -6.68 20.81
CA MET A 140 -18.80 -7.59 19.67
C MET A 140 -17.82 -8.74 19.95
N GLY A 141 -18.00 -9.86 19.25
CA GLY A 141 -17.08 -10.99 19.28
C GLY A 141 -15.78 -10.76 18.53
N ARG A 142 -15.00 -11.84 18.38
CA ARG A 142 -13.74 -11.89 17.64
C ARG A 142 -13.73 -12.95 16.54
N GLU A 143 -14.66 -13.91 16.61
CA GLU A 143 -14.64 -15.10 15.79
C GLU A 143 -15.29 -14.85 14.42
N PRO A 144 -14.86 -15.57 13.37
CA PRO A 144 -15.54 -15.54 12.09
C PRO A 144 -16.97 -16.09 12.24
N SER A 145 -17.90 -15.53 11.47
CA SER A 145 -19.30 -16.01 11.46
C SER A 145 -19.49 -17.26 10.60
N GLY A 146 -18.58 -17.56 9.68
CA GLY A 146 -18.78 -18.54 8.61
C GLY A 146 -19.75 -18.07 7.50
N GLU A 147 -20.34 -16.89 7.69
CA GLU A 147 -21.35 -16.31 6.81
C GLU A 147 -20.79 -15.17 5.96
N LYS A 148 -21.56 -14.73 4.97
CA LYS A 148 -21.22 -13.54 4.17
C LYS A 148 -21.05 -12.31 5.08
N GLN A 149 -20.15 -11.40 4.71
CA GLN A 149 -19.91 -10.18 5.48
C GLN A 149 -21.14 -9.26 5.64
N THR A 150 -22.12 -9.39 4.74
CA THR A 150 -23.39 -8.63 4.76
C THR A 150 -24.49 -9.32 5.56
N TYR A 151 -24.23 -10.52 6.08
CA TYR A 151 -25.18 -11.23 6.92
C TYR A 151 -25.41 -10.45 8.23
N LEU A 152 -26.69 -10.33 8.61
CA LEU A 152 -27.11 -9.51 9.76
C LEU A 152 -27.28 -10.34 11.04
N GLY A 153 -26.87 -11.61 11.05
CA GLY A 153 -26.96 -12.44 12.24
C GLY A 153 -25.96 -12.07 13.33
N LEU A 154 -26.28 -12.52 14.54
CA LEU A 154 -25.54 -12.25 15.76
C LEU A 154 -24.94 -13.55 16.32
N ASP A 155 -23.92 -13.40 17.16
CA ASP A 155 -23.33 -14.49 17.92
C ASP A 155 -24.29 -15.01 19.01
N HIS A 156 -23.88 -16.07 19.70
CA HIS A 156 -24.64 -16.68 20.80
C HIS A 156 -24.88 -15.75 22.01
N LEU A 157 -24.21 -14.59 22.05
CA LEU A 157 -24.38 -13.55 23.06
C LEU A 157 -25.21 -12.37 22.55
N ASN A 158 -25.86 -12.50 21.39
CA ASN A 158 -26.62 -11.45 20.71
C ASN A 158 -25.78 -10.21 20.37
N ARG A 159 -24.52 -10.42 19.95
CA ARG A 159 -23.61 -9.35 19.50
C ARG A 159 -23.12 -9.63 18.09
N PRO A 160 -22.63 -8.62 17.35
CA PRO A 160 -21.96 -8.88 16.09
C PRO A 160 -20.78 -9.84 16.27
N HIS A 161 -20.58 -10.75 15.32
CA HIS A 161 -19.55 -11.79 15.42
C HIS A 161 -18.12 -11.24 15.52
N ASN A 162 -17.79 -10.20 14.74
CA ASN A 162 -16.47 -9.58 14.71
C ASN A 162 -16.55 -8.17 14.07
N PRO A 163 -15.53 -7.31 14.22
CA PRO A 163 -15.51 -5.96 13.63
C PRO A 163 -15.55 -5.92 12.08
N PHE A 164 -15.28 -7.04 11.40
CA PHE A 164 -15.09 -7.09 9.95
C PHE A 164 -16.35 -7.48 9.16
N VAL A 165 -17.45 -7.79 9.84
CA VAL A 165 -18.79 -7.92 9.24
C VAL A 165 -19.57 -6.61 9.36
N MET A 166 -20.60 -6.43 8.52
CA MET A 166 -21.41 -5.21 8.48
C MET A 166 -21.97 -4.82 9.85
N MET A 167 -22.51 -5.78 10.59
CA MET A 167 -23.02 -5.55 11.96
C MET A 167 -21.93 -5.08 12.93
N GLY A 168 -20.72 -5.62 12.81
CA GLY A 168 -19.57 -5.19 13.62
C GLY A 168 -19.15 -3.78 13.27
N THR A 169 -19.14 -3.43 11.98
CA THR A 169 -18.84 -2.08 11.52
C THR A 169 -19.84 -1.05 12.04
N ILE A 170 -21.14 -1.35 11.98
CA ILE A 170 -22.18 -0.48 12.55
C ILE A 170 -21.96 -0.26 14.05
N ASN A 171 -21.64 -1.32 14.77
CA ASN A 171 -21.36 -1.25 16.20
C ASN A 171 -20.09 -0.43 16.51
N LEU A 172 -19.02 -0.57 15.72
CA LEU A 172 -17.83 0.29 15.82
C LEU A 172 -18.17 1.76 15.61
N CYS A 173 -18.97 2.10 14.59
CA CYS A 173 -19.39 3.47 14.36
C CYS A 173 -20.18 4.04 15.54
N ALA A 174 -21.07 3.25 16.14
CA ALA A 174 -21.83 3.66 17.33
C ALA A 174 -20.93 3.91 18.54
N LEU A 175 -19.93 3.03 18.77
CA LEU A 175 -18.95 3.17 19.84
C LEU A 175 -18.10 4.42 19.68
N LEU A 176 -17.60 4.68 18.47
CA LEU A 176 -16.80 5.84 18.15
C LEU A 176 -17.61 7.14 18.26
N SER A 177 -18.84 7.17 17.75
CA SER A 177 -19.73 8.33 17.87
C SER A 177 -19.96 8.69 19.33
N ARG A 178 -20.29 7.70 20.16
CA ARG A 178 -20.49 7.88 21.60
C ARG A 178 -19.26 8.46 22.30
N GLU A 179 -18.06 8.08 21.86
CA GLU A 179 -16.82 8.57 22.47
C GLU A 179 -16.49 10.00 22.03
N LEU A 180 -16.78 10.34 20.77
CA LEU A 180 -16.60 11.69 20.26
C LEU A 180 -17.57 12.68 20.91
N ASP A 181 -18.80 12.27 21.19
CA ASP A 181 -19.82 13.12 21.84
C ASP A 181 -19.51 13.47 23.31
N LYS A 182 -18.53 12.79 23.94
CA LYS A 182 -18.11 13.06 25.33
C LYS A 182 -17.09 14.20 25.44
N ASN A 183 -16.46 14.60 24.34
CA ASN A 183 -15.42 15.63 24.28
C ASN A 183 -15.97 16.93 23.69
#